data_AF-A0AAF1KVC6-F1
#
_entry.id   AF-A0AAF1KVC6-F1
#
_cell.length_a   1.000
_cell.length_b   1.000
_cell.length_c   1.000
_cell.angle_alpha   90.00
_cell.angle_beta   90.00
_cell.angle_gamma   90.00
#
_symmetry.space_group_name_H-M   'P 1'
#
loop_
_entity.id
_entity.type
_entity.pdbx_description
1 polymer ?
#
loop_
_entity_poly.entity_id
_entity_poly.type
_entity_poly.pdbx_seq_one_letter_code
_entity_poly.pdbx_strand_id
1 'polypeptide(L)'
;MLNRRLLIWFVCAGLSLSPNLALADNTGFPEGAEQATTLQASELMMKAPPLFKAGRKDEAVFWYYAGQLRARALMNAYPDQDPSGGPALFAALFETIGPEINGWAFGDIPQLQRTIASVLEWDRLHPDSSIPAAAKVATRSGLEKLSLQIGQDADQIRRERAANGLLNR
;
A
#
# COMPACT_ATOMS: atom_id res chain seq x y z
N MET A 1 -43.16 -5.28 -10.44
CA MET A 1 -41.93 -5.49 -11.22
C MET A 1 -41.10 -6.54 -10.49
N LEU A 2 -40.90 -7.69 -11.14
CA LEU A 2 -40.49 -8.97 -10.55
C LEU A 2 -39.07 -9.32 -11.04
N ASN A 3 -38.24 -9.84 -10.13
CA ASN A 3 -36.96 -10.56 -10.29
C ASN A 3 -36.60 -11.15 -11.68
N ARG A 4 -35.30 -11.13 -12.04
CA ARG A 4 -34.42 -12.33 -12.07
C ARG A 4 -32.98 -12.07 -12.56
N ARG A 5 -32.07 -12.83 -11.92
CA ARG A 5 -30.66 -13.12 -12.25
C ARG A 5 -30.49 -13.69 -13.67
N LEU A 6 -29.31 -13.48 -14.28
CA LEU A 6 -28.64 -14.50 -15.08
C LEU A 6 -27.11 -14.34 -15.06
N LEU A 7 -26.44 -15.34 -14.47
CA LEU A 7 -25.06 -15.71 -14.75
C LEU A 7 -24.95 -16.16 -16.22
N ILE A 8 -23.92 -15.74 -16.96
CA ILE A 8 -23.33 -16.57 -18.03
C ILE A 8 -21.80 -16.39 -17.99
N TRP A 9 -21.13 -17.51 -17.72
CA TRP A 9 -19.71 -17.75 -17.97
C TRP A 9 -19.48 -17.90 -19.48
N PHE A 10 -18.40 -17.32 -20.01
CA PHE A 10 -17.72 -17.88 -21.18
C PHE A 10 -16.22 -17.89 -20.95
N VAL A 11 -15.68 -19.12 -20.88
CA VAL A 11 -14.27 -19.45 -21.04
C VAL A 11 -14.02 -19.49 -22.54
N CYS A 12 -13.06 -18.70 -23.03
CA CYS A 12 -12.39 -18.97 -24.30
C CYS A 12 -10.88 -18.93 -24.05
N ALA A 13 -10.28 -20.10 -24.16
CA ALA A 13 -8.85 -20.31 -24.17
C ALA A 13 -8.25 -19.71 -25.44
N GLY A 14 -7.33 -18.77 -25.27
CA GLY A 14 -6.45 -18.28 -26.33
C GLY A 14 -5.01 -18.34 -25.82
N LEU A 15 -4.27 -19.38 -26.24
CA LEU A 15 -2.83 -19.48 -26.08
C LEU A 15 -2.18 -18.29 -26.79
N SER A 16 -1.86 -17.27 -26.03
CA SER A 16 -1.02 -16.16 -26.47
C SER A 16 0.36 -16.40 -25.90
N LEU A 17 1.33 -16.71 -26.76
CA LEU A 17 2.74 -16.69 -26.42
C LEU A 17 3.09 -15.27 -25.99
N SER A 18 3.09 -15.02 -24.68
CA SER A 18 3.61 -13.77 -24.13
C SER A 18 5.08 -13.68 -24.51
N PRO A 19 5.55 -12.62 -25.20
CA PRO A 19 6.98 -12.39 -25.29
C PRO A 19 7.49 -12.24 -23.86
N ASN A 20 8.55 -12.99 -23.53
CA ASN A 20 9.37 -12.77 -22.35
C ASN A 20 9.83 -11.31 -22.36
N LEU A 21 9.06 -10.44 -21.72
CA LEU A 21 9.57 -9.19 -21.19
C LEU A 21 10.50 -9.59 -20.06
N ALA A 22 11.77 -9.77 -20.40
CA ALA A 22 12.85 -9.58 -19.45
C ALA A 22 12.72 -8.15 -18.92
N LEU A 23 11.89 -7.97 -17.88
CA LEU A 23 11.94 -6.80 -17.02
C LEU A 23 13.22 -6.95 -16.20
N ALA A 24 14.21 -6.17 -16.62
CA ALA A 24 15.51 -6.06 -16.01
C ALA A 24 15.42 -5.84 -14.48
N ASP A 25 16.33 -6.51 -13.79
CA ASP A 25 16.83 -6.30 -12.44
C ASP A 25 15.80 -6.26 -11.30
N ASN A 26 15.74 -7.38 -10.59
CA ASN A 26 15.31 -7.59 -9.20
C ASN A 26 14.91 -6.29 -8.45
N THR A 27 13.68 -5.80 -8.60
CA THR A 27 13.11 -4.78 -7.70
C THR A 27 12.60 -5.48 -6.44
N GLY A 28 13.54 -6.15 -5.77
CA GLY A 28 13.33 -6.75 -4.46
C GLY A 28 12.90 -5.68 -3.48
N PHE A 29 12.20 -6.10 -2.43
CA PHE A 29 11.80 -5.23 -1.34
C PHE A 29 12.97 -4.36 -0.83
N PRO A 30 12.70 -3.19 -0.21
CA PRO A 30 13.76 -2.38 0.37
C PRO A 30 14.66 -3.20 1.30
N GLU A 31 15.91 -2.75 1.44
CA GLU A 31 16.88 -3.34 2.34
C GLU A 31 16.27 -3.56 3.74
N GLY A 32 16.40 -4.78 4.27
CA GLY A 32 15.85 -5.14 5.58
C GLY A 32 14.40 -5.63 5.58
N ALA A 33 13.68 -5.62 4.45
CA ALA A 33 12.29 -6.03 4.37
C ALA A 33 12.04 -7.49 4.78
N GLU A 34 12.90 -8.42 4.36
CA GLU A 34 12.80 -9.84 4.73
C GLU A 34 13.10 -10.10 6.21
N GLN A 35 13.82 -9.19 6.89
CA GLN A 35 14.12 -9.30 8.32
C GLN A 35 13.10 -8.54 9.18
N ALA A 36 12.33 -7.63 8.59
CA ALA A 36 11.36 -6.79 9.30
C ALA A 36 10.02 -7.49 9.59
N THR A 37 9.96 -8.82 9.44
CA THR A 37 8.70 -9.58 9.51
C THR A 37 8.06 -9.52 10.89
N THR A 38 8.88 -9.41 11.95
CA THR A 38 8.47 -9.33 13.36
C THR A 38 8.21 -7.91 13.87
N LEU A 39 8.49 -6.89 13.06
CA LEU A 39 8.28 -5.50 13.47
C LEU A 39 6.79 -5.18 13.57
N GLN A 40 6.44 -4.43 14.60
CA GLN A 40 5.12 -3.87 14.78
C GLN A 40 4.81 -2.83 13.70
N ALA A 41 3.52 -2.56 13.48
CA ALA A 41 3.07 -1.62 12.47
C ALA A 41 3.68 -0.21 12.64
N SER A 42 3.78 0.28 13.88
CA SER A 42 4.41 1.57 14.20
C SER A 42 5.91 1.57 13.90
N GLU A 43 6.61 0.48 14.22
CA GLU A 43 8.05 0.33 13.94
C GLU A 43 8.34 0.33 12.43
N LEU A 44 7.47 -0.28 11.63
CA LEU A 44 7.53 -0.19 10.17
C LEU A 44 7.36 1.25 9.69
N MET A 45 6.33 1.96 10.15
CA MET A 45 6.12 3.38 9.77
C MET A 45 7.31 4.26 10.15
N MET A 46 7.92 4.01 11.32
CA MET A 46 9.06 4.77 11.83
C MET A 46 10.37 4.56 11.06
N LYS A 47 10.45 3.58 10.14
CA LYS A 47 11.56 3.50 9.19
C LYS A 47 11.53 4.61 8.14
N ALA A 48 10.37 5.21 7.86
CA ALA A 48 10.22 6.17 6.77
C ALA A 48 10.96 7.50 6.99
N PRO A 49 10.85 8.20 8.15
CA PRO A 49 11.49 9.51 8.34
C PRO A 49 13.02 9.54 8.09
N PRO A 50 13.84 8.62 8.65
CA PRO A 50 15.29 8.67 8.42
C PRO A 50 15.64 8.37 6.95
N LEU A 51 14.94 7.46 6.29
CA LEU A 51 15.13 7.17 4.86
C LEU A 51 14.78 8.37 3.99
N PHE A 52 13.68 9.05 4.31
CA PHE A 52 13.25 10.23 3.58
C PHE A 52 14.26 11.37 3.69
N LYS A 53 14.76 11.63 4.91
CA LYS A 53 15.82 12.62 5.17
C LYS A 53 17.13 12.28 4.44
N ALA A 54 17.43 11.00 4.26
CA ALA A 54 18.61 10.52 3.53
C ALA A 54 18.43 10.51 1.99
N GLY A 55 17.28 10.95 1.47
CA GLY A 55 16.99 10.95 0.03
C GLY A 55 16.50 9.61 -0.52
N ARG A 56 16.43 8.55 0.30
CA ARG A 56 15.86 7.23 -0.04
C ARG A 56 14.34 7.25 0.02
N LYS A 57 13.72 8.19 -0.71
CA LYS A 57 12.31 8.57 -0.51
C LYS A 57 11.33 7.48 -0.95
N ASP A 58 11.57 6.79 -2.05
CA ASP A 58 10.65 5.72 -2.50
C ASP A 58 10.68 4.50 -1.54
N GLU A 59 11.83 4.24 -0.90
CA GLU A 59 11.92 3.25 0.18
C GLU A 59 11.18 3.71 1.44
N ALA A 60 11.26 5.01 1.78
CA ALA A 60 10.46 5.57 2.86
C ALA A 60 8.95 5.41 2.61
N VAL A 61 8.49 5.61 1.37
CA VAL A 61 7.09 5.36 0.99
C VAL A 61 6.71 3.90 1.21
N PHE A 62 7.57 2.95 0.81
CA PHE A 62 7.31 1.52 1.06
C PHE A 62 7.06 1.24 2.54
N TRP A 63 7.96 1.66 3.42
CA TRP A 63 7.85 1.36 4.86
C TRP A 63 6.65 2.04 5.52
N TYR A 64 6.35 3.27 5.10
CA TYR A 64 5.16 3.98 5.56
C TYR A 64 3.87 3.26 5.16
N TYR A 65 3.74 2.79 3.90
CA TYR A 65 2.57 2.05 3.45
C TYR A 65 2.50 0.63 4.04
N ALA A 66 3.63 -0.06 4.25
CA ALA A 66 3.68 -1.36 4.91
C ALA A 66 3.18 -1.30 6.36
N GLY A 67 3.63 -0.29 7.11
CA GLY A 67 3.16 -0.06 8.48
C GLY A 67 1.67 0.29 8.54
N GLN A 68 1.18 1.13 7.63
CA GLN A 68 -0.26 1.43 7.52
C GLN A 68 -1.11 0.20 7.22
N LEU A 69 -0.66 -0.66 6.30
CA LEU A 69 -1.35 -1.89 5.94
C LEU A 69 -1.54 -2.78 7.19
N ARG A 70 -0.46 -3.02 7.95
CA ARG A 70 -0.52 -3.82 9.18
C ARG A 70 -1.34 -3.15 10.29
N ALA A 71 -1.19 -1.85 10.50
CA ALA A 71 -1.98 -1.12 11.50
C ALA A 71 -3.48 -1.22 11.22
N ARG A 72 -3.89 -1.00 9.97
CA ARG A 72 -5.30 -1.13 9.56
C ARG A 72 -5.81 -2.55 9.69
N ALA A 73 -5.00 -3.55 9.36
CA ALA A 73 -5.38 -4.95 9.51
C ALA A 73 -5.55 -5.35 10.99
N LEU A 74 -4.69 -4.86 11.89
CA LEU A 74 -4.84 -5.04 13.35
C LEU A 74 -6.11 -4.37 13.88
N MET A 75 -6.37 -3.12 13.48
CA MET A 75 -7.60 -2.41 13.88
C MET A 75 -8.87 -3.10 13.41
N ASN A 76 -8.88 -3.60 12.17
CA ASN A 76 -10.00 -4.35 11.63
C ASN A 76 -10.19 -5.72 12.31
N ALA A 77 -9.10 -6.34 12.76
CA ALA A 77 -9.14 -7.62 13.46
C ALA A 77 -9.67 -7.49 14.90
N TYR A 78 -9.38 -6.37 15.55
CA TYR A 78 -9.67 -6.13 16.96
C TYR A 78 -10.37 -4.77 17.15
N PRO A 79 -11.66 -4.65 16.76
CA PRO A 79 -12.39 -3.38 16.80
C PRO A 79 -12.61 -2.84 18.22
N ASP A 80 -12.64 -3.73 19.23
CA ASP A 80 -12.87 -3.38 20.64
C ASP A 80 -11.58 -3.13 21.43
N GLN A 81 -10.43 -3.01 20.75
CA GLN A 81 -9.15 -2.73 21.41
C GLN A 81 -9.14 -1.34 22.07
N ASP A 82 -8.29 -1.15 23.07
CA ASP A 82 -8.12 0.15 23.73
C ASP A 82 -7.77 1.24 22.69
N PRO A 83 -8.64 2.24 22.49
CA PRO A 83 -8.42 3.28 21.49
C PRO A 83 -7.25 4.19 21.83
N SER A 84 -6.83 4.26 23.10
CA SER A 84 -5.70 5.08 23.55
C SER A 84 -4.33 4.44 23.34
N GLY A 85 -4.30 3.15 22.97
CA GLY A 85 -3.09 2.40 22.69
C GLY A 85 -2.66 2.45 21.21
N GLY A 86 -2.59 1.29 20.58
CA GLY A 86 -2.17 1.13 19.18
C GLY A 86 -2.89 2.06 18.19
N PRO A 87 -4.23 2.23 18.25
CA PRO A 87 -4.96 3.13 17.37
C PRO A 87 -4.53 4.61 17.50
N ALA A 88 -4.37 5.12 18.72
CA ALA A 88 -3.89 6.48 18.95
C ALA A 88 -2.45 6.68 18.46
N LEU A 89 -1.57 5.71 18.70
CA LEU A 89 -0.20 5.75 18.18
C LEU A 89 -0.19 5.75 16.65
N PHE A 90 -0.99 4.90 16.01
CA PHE A 90 -1.14 4.88 14.57
C PHE A 90 -1.62 6.23 14.03
N ALA A 91 -2.66 6.81 14.63
CA ALA A 91 -3.18 8.12 14.23
C ALA A 91 -2.10 9.21 14.34
N ALA A 92 -1.37 9.26 15.46
CA ALA A 92 -0.29 10.22 15.65
C ALA A 92 0.83 10.08 14.59
N LEU A 93 1.26 8.85 14.30
CA LEU A 93 2.26 8.58 13.26
C LEU A 93 1.75 8.90 11.86
N PHE A 94 0.49 8.58 11.57
CA PHE A 94 -0.13 8.86 10.28
C PHE A 94 -0.17 10.37 10.01
N GLU A 95 -0.59 11.16 10.98
CA GLU A 95 -0.66 12.63 10.88
C GLU A 95 0.74 13.30 10.86
N THR A 96 1.70 12.74 11.60
CA THR A 96 3.04 13.35 11.72
C THR A 96 3.93 13.03 10.52
N ILE A 97 3.91 11.77 10.04
CA ILE A 97 4.79 11.29 8.97
C ILE A 97 4.12 11.44 7.60
N GLY A 98 2.79 11.25 7.55
CA GLY A 98 2.03 11.13 6.32
C GLY A 98 2.11 12.32 5.38
N PRO A 99 2.00 13.58 5.83
CA PRO A 99 2.00 14.73 4.92
C PRO A 99 3.23 14.79 4.02
N GLU A 100 4.43 14.58 4.58
CA GLU A 100 5.68 14.64 3.81
C GLU A 100 5.82 13.43 2.86
N ILE A 101 5.58 12.22 3.38
CA ILE A 101 5.70 10.98 2.60
C ILE A 101 4.69 10.95 1.45
N ASN A 102 3.42 11.26 1.72
CA ASN A 102 2.37 11.29 0.71
C ASN A 102 2.56 12.44 -0.27
N GLY A 103 3.07 13.59 0.18
CA GLY A 103 3.44 14.70 -0.68
C GLY A 103 4.41 14.27 -1.80
N TRP A 104 5.42 13.48 -1.45
CA TRP A 104 6.35 12.86 -2.40
C TRP A 104 5.73 11.75 -3.24
N ALA A 105 5.00 10.83 -2.59
CA ALA A 105 4.46 9.65 -3.23
C ALA A 105 3.45 10.01 -4.34
N PHE A 106 2.50 10.91 -4.05
CA PHE A 106 1.51 11.38 -5.02
C PHE A 106 2.10 12.28 -6.11
N GLY A 107 3.38 12.67 -6.01
CA GLY A 107 4.09 13.35 -7.09
C GLY A 107 4.30 12.44 -8.30
N ASP A 108 4.39 11.13 -8.10
CA ASP A 108 4.59 10.11 -9.15
C ASP A 108 3.60 8.96 -8.94
N ILE A 109 2.46 9.04 -9.61
CA ILE A 109 1.39 8.06 -9.49
C ILE A 109 1.80 6.65 -9.94
N PRO A 110 2.43 6.47 -11.12
CA PRO A 110 2.96 5.16 -11.51
C PRO A 110 3.91 4.55 -10.48
N GLN A 111 4.82 5.34 -9.89
CA GLN A 111 5.72 4.84 -8.85
C GLN A 111 4.97 4.48 -7.57
N LEU A 112 4.01 5.29 -7.14
CA LEU A 112 3.16 4.97 -5.98
C LEU A 112 2.42 3.63 -6.17
N GLN A 113 1.84 3.40 -7.36
CA GLN A 113 1.17 2.13 -7.66
C GLN A 113 2.13 0.94 -7.60
N ARG A 114 3.37 1.08 -8.13
CA ARG A 114 4.42 0.06 -8.02
C ARG A 114 4.80 -0.20 -6.56
N THR A 115 4.97 0.85 -5.76
CA THR A 115 5.30 0.73 -4.34
C THR A 115 4.17 0.03 -3.57
N ILE A 116 2.90 0.37 -3.82
CA ILE A 116 1.76 -0.32 -3.19
C ILE A 116 1.74 -1.80 -3.59
N ALA A 117 1.97 -2.13 -4.86
CA ALA A 117 2.06 -3.52 -5.31
C ALA A 117 3.18 -4.28 -4.58
N SER A 118 4.35 -3.66 -4.40
CA SER A 118 5.46 -4.22 -3.64
C SER A 118 5.11 -4.44 -2.17
N VAL A 119 4.44 -3.48 -1.51
CA VAL A 119 3.97 -3.62 -0.12
C VAL A 119 2.99 -4.80 0.03
N LEU A 120 2.04 -4.93 -0.90
CA LEU A 120 1.07 -6.02 -0.90
C LEU A 120 1.74 -7.38 -1.07
N GLU A 121 2.73 -7.47 -1.95
CA GLU A 121 3.49 -8.69 -2.16
C GLU A 121 4.36 -9.04 -0.95
N TRP A 122 5.02 -8.05 -0.36
CA TRP A 122 5.79 -8.22 0.87
C TRP A 122 4.92 -8.79 1.99
N ASP A 123 3.73 -8.22 2.21
CA ASP A 123 2.83 -8.67 3.27
C ASP A 123 2.26 -10.07 2.97
N ARG A 124 2.09 -10.46 1.70
CA ARG A 124 1.70 -11.84 1.32
C ARG A 124 2.76 -12.86 1.67
N LEU A 125 4.03 -12.56 1.38
CA LEU A 125 5.17 -13.44 1.66
C LEU A 125 5.53 -13.46 3.15
N HIS A 126 5.27 -12.36 3.86
CA HIS A 126 5.62 -12.18 5.26
C HIS A 126 4.42 -11.75 6.11
N PRO A 127 3.35 -12.57 6.15
CA PRO A 127 2.14 -12.19 6.86
C PRO A 127 2.40 -12.14 8.36
N ASP A 128 1.89 -11.10 9.01
CA ASP A 128 1.84 -11.08 10.47
C ASP A 128 0.90 -12.20 10.96
N SER A 129 1.45 -13.10 11.78
CA SER A 129 0.72 -14.27 12.30
C SER A 129 -0.29 -13.90 13.38
N SER A 130 -0.13 -12.75 14.04
CA SER A 130 -1.08 -12.23 15.04
C SER A 130 -2.37 -11.69 14.43
N ILE A 131 -2.39 -11.46 13.11
CA ILE A 131 -3.56 -10.93 12.40
C ILE A 131 -4.37 -12.09 11.79
N PRO A 132 -5.68 -12.21 12.05
CA PRO A 132 -6.54 -13.20 11.40
C PRO A 132 -6.48 -13.10 9.87
N ALA A 133 -6.54 -14.26 9.19
CA ALA A 133 -6.45 -14.34 7.74
C ALA A 133 -7.49 -13.46 7.02
N ALA A 134 -8.73 -13.45 7.51
CA ALA A 134 -9.81 -12.64 6.94
C ALA A 134 -9.50 -11.14 6.99
N ALA A 135 -8.94 -10.64 8.11
CA ALA A 135 -8.56 -9.23 8.25
C ALA A 135 -7.41 -8.83 7.32
N LYS A 136 -6.43 -9.73 7.12
CA LYS A 136 -5.36 -9.54 6.13
C LYS A 136 -5.91 -9.44 4.70
N VAL A 137 -6.77 -10.38 4.30
CA VAL A 137 -7.38 -10.39 2.96
C VAL A 137 -8.21 -9.14 2.72
N ALA A 138 -9.06 -8.76 3.67
CA ALA A 138 -9.89 -7.56 3.57
C ALA A 138 -9.05 -6.29 3.39
N THR A 139 -8.00 -6.14 4.21
CA THR A 139 -7.16 -4.93 4.19
C THR A 139 -6.30 -4.86 2.92
N ARG A 140 -5.73 -5.98 2.46
CA ARG A 140 -5.02 -6.06 1.17
C ARG A 140 -5.93 -5.68 0.00
N SER A 141 -7.14 -6.23 -0.05
CA SER A 141 -8.12 -5.91 -1.08
C SER A 141 -8.51 -4.42 -1.06
N GLY A 142 -8.64 -3.84 0.13
CA GLY A 142 -8.87 -2.40 0.28
C GLY A 142 -7.75 -1.56 -0.32
N LEU A 143 -6.49 -1.89 -0.02
CA LEU A 143 -5.34 -1.17 -0.56
C LEU A 143 -5.15 -1.37 -2.08
N GLU A 144 -5.46 -2.55 -2.60
CA GLU A 144 -5.50 -2.81 -4.06
C GLU A 144 -6.51 -1.91 -4.77
N LYS A 145 -7.74 -1.84 -4.25
CA LYS A 145 -8.79 -0.98 -4.79
C LYS A 145 -8.39 0.49 -4.74
N LEU A 146 -7.79 0.93 -3.64
CA LEU A 146 -7.26 2.29 -3.53
C LEU A 146 -6.19 2.57 -4.59
N SER A 147 -5.24 1.65 -4.80
CA SER A 147 -4.20 1.79 -5.84
C SER A 147 -4.79 1.90 -7.25
N LEU A 148 -5.82 1.09 -7.55
CA LEU A 148 -6.54 1.16 -8.82
C LEU A 148 -7.24 2.50 -8.99
N GLN A 149 -7.95 2.97 -7.96
CA GLN A 149 -8.63 4.27 -7.97
C GLN A 149 -7.65 5.42 -8.18
N ILE A 150 -6.52 5.42 -7.46
CA ILE A 150 -5.45 6.42 -7.63
C ILE A 150 -4.95 6.47 -9.08
N GLY A 151 -4.81 5.31 -9.73
CA GLY A 151 -4.42 5.24 -11.14
C GLY A 151 -5.48 5.78 -12.10
N GLN A 152 -6.75 5.48 -11.84
CA GLN A 152 -7.89 6.00 -12.61
C GLN A 152 -8.00 7.54 -12.48
N ASP A 153 -7.72 8.07 -11.29
CA ASP A 153 -7.81 9.50 -10.98
C ASP A 153 -6.50 10.25 -11.21
N ALA A 154 -5.47 9.61 -11.78
CA ALA A 154 -4.12 10.15 -11.85
C ALA A 154 -4.06 11.55 -12.47
N ASP A 155 -4.82 11.80 -13.54
CA ASP A 155 -4.86 13.12 -14.18
C ASP A 155 -5.55 14.19 -13.34
N GLN A 156 -6.60 13.81 -12.61
CA GLN A 156 -7.26 14.70 -11.66
C GLN A 156 -6.31 15.06 -10.52
N ILE A 157 -5.65 14.06 -9.93
CA ILE A 157 -4.68 14.25 -8.85
C ILE A 157 -3.56 15.19 -9.31
N ARG A 158 -3.00 15.00 -10.51
CA ARG A 158 -1.95 15.89 -11.05
C ARG A 158 -2.42 17.33 -11.18
N ARG A 159 -3.65 17.55 -11.66
CA ARG A 159 -4.25 18.89 -11.78
C ARG A 159 -4.45 19.55 -10.42
N GLU A 160 -5.02 18.83 -9.47
CA GLU A 160 -5.24 19.33 -8.10
C GLU A 160 -3.92 19.65 -7.40
N ARG A 161 -2.90 18.80 -7.56
CA ARG A 161 -1.56 19.06 -7.04
C ARG A 161 -0.97 20.33 -7.63
N ALA A 162 -1.03 20.50 -8.95
CA ALA A 162 -0.52 21.70 -9.61
C ALA A 162 -1.26 22.97 -9.15
N ALA A 163 -2.60 22.89 -8.99
CA ALA A 163 -3.41 24.00 -8.48
C ALA A 163 -3.04 24.39 -7.04
N ASN A 164 -2.57 23.43 -6.24
CA ASN A 164 -2.09 23.64 -4.88
C ASN A 164 -0.58 23.93 -4.79
N GLY A 165 0.11 24.16 -5.92
CA GLY A 165 1.54 24.47 -5.94
C GLY A 165 2.46 23.29 -5.61
N LEU A 166 1.93 22.06 -5.67
CA LEU A 166 2.68 20.82 -5.43
C LEU A 166 3.28 20.29 -6.74
N LEU A 167 4.53 19.83 -6.67
CA LEU A 167 5.26 19.27 -7.81
C LEU A 167 4.67 17.92 -8.25
N ASN A 168 4.50 17.74 -9.56
CA ASN A 168 4.36 16.43 -10.19
C ASN A 168 5.74 16.06 -10.76
N ARG A 169 6.24 14.86 -10.45
CA ARG A 169 7.59 14.39 -10.80
C ARG A 169 7.54 13.25 -11.81
#